data_AF-A0A1I9GAY0-F1
#
_entry.id   AF-A0A1I9GAY0-F1
#
_cell.length_a   1.000
_cell.length_b   1.000
_cell.length_c   1.000
_cell.angle_alpha   90.00
_cell.angle_beta   90.00
_cell.angle_gamma   90.00
#
_symmetry.space_group_name_H-M   'P 1'
#
loop_
_entity.id
_entity.type
_entity.pdbx_description
1 polymer ?
#
loop_
_entity_poly.entity_id
_entity_poly.type
_entity_poly.pdbx_seq_one_letter_code
_entity_poly.pdbx_strand_id
1 'polypeptide(L)'
;DFQPESKPKIEIYPDGTVTNIPSTMLTDQFGMIGYLSAYRGMQLDSALSTVLIGENPLEIGLGMNSKLEVPDPSGHGRREIHQNYGGPWAKRPNHAPHIEVKVRI
;
A
#
# COMPACT_ATOMS: atom_id res chain seq x y z
N ASP A 1 15.97 -23.02 35.83
CA ASP A 1 16.32 -21.99 34.82
C ASP A 1 15.93 -22.46 33.43
N PHE A 2 14.81 -21.99 32.91
CA PHE A 2 14.44 -22.20 31.50
C PHE A 2 15.09 -21.08 30.67
N GLN A 3 16.30 -21.34 30.14
CA GLN A 3 16.81 -20.52 29.05
C GLN A 3 15.88 -20.70 27.85
N PRO A 4 15.32 -19.62 27.26
CA PRO A 4 14.68 -19.76 25.96
C PRO A 4 15.78 -20.16 24.98
N GLU A 5 15.69 -21.36 24.41
CA GLU A 5 16.57 -21.75 23.32
C GLU A 5 16.55 -20.63 22.27
N SER A 6 17.75 -20.22 21.85
CA SER A 6 17.96 -19.26 20.77
C SER A 6 17.23 -19.78 19.53
N LYS A 7 16.01 -19.30 19.31
CA LYS A 7 15.23 -19.64 18.12
C LYS A 7 16.12 -19.33 16.91
N PRO A 8 16.35 -20.30 16.01
CA PRO A 8 17.19 -20.07 14.84
C PRO A 8 16.64 -18.84 14.10
N LYS A 9 17.46 -17.79 14.03
CA LYS A 9 17.13 -16.56 13.32
C LYS A 9 17.49 -16.78 11.86
N ILE A 10 16.55 -16.50 10.97
CA ILE A 10 16.82 -16.51 9.54
C ILE A 10 17.85 -15.40 9.26
N GLU A 11 18.99 -15.79 8.70
CA GLU A 11 20.07 -14.88 8.35
C GLU A 11 20.16 -14.78 6.83
N ILE A 12 20.27 -13.55 6.32
CA ILE A 12 20.43 -13.27 4.90
C ILE A 12 21.75 -12.55 4.72
N TYR A 13 22.69 -13.19 4.04
CA TYR A 13 24.01 -12.62 3.78
C TYR A 13 23.97 -11.64 2.59
N PRO A 14 24.99 -10.77 2.44
CA PRO A 14 25.06 -9.81 1.32
C PRO A 14 25.16 -10.44 -0.07
N ASP A 15 25.63 -11.69 -0.15
CA ASP A 15 25.72 -12.50 -1.36
C ASP A 15 24.38 -13.15 -1.78
N GLY A 16 23.33 -12.98 -0.97
CA GLY A 16 22.01 -13.57 -1.21
C GLY A 16 21.80 -14.96 -0.58
N THR A 17 22.81 -15.50 0.10
CA THR A 17 22.70 -16.79 0.81
C THR A 17 21.80 -16.63 2.03
N VAL A 18 20.82 -17.53 2.19
CA VAL A 18 19.92 -17.58 3.36
C VAL A 18 20.21 -18.84 4.18
N THR A 19 20.48 -18.68 5.47
CA THR A 19 20.77 -19.78 6.40
C THR A 19 19.74 -19.87 7.54
N ASN A 20 19.79 -20.97 8.30
CA ASN A 20 18.92 -21.23 9.45
C ASN A 20 17.42 -21.30 9.10
N ILE A 21 17.10 -21.85 7.92
CA ILE A 21 15.73 -22.04 7.47
C ILE A 21 15.20 -23.36 8.06
N PRO A 22 14.15 -23.34 8.89
CA PRO A 22 13.55 -24.55 9.44
C PRO A 22 13.09 -25.49 8.32
N SER A 23 13.21 -26.81 8.52
CA SER A 23 12.77 -27.81 7.54
C SER A 23 11.26 -27.82 7.28
N THR A 24 10.47 -27.20 8.17
CA THR A 24 9.02 -27.01 8.04
C THR A 24 8.63 -25.81 7.18
N MET A 25 9.61 -25.02 6.74
CA MET A 25 9.41 -23.76 6.04
C MET A 25 9.66 -23.91 4.55
N LEU A 26 8.81 -23.30 3.72
CA LEU A 26 8.98 -23.29 2.27
C LEU A 26 10.26 -22.55 1.88
N THR A 27 11.12 -23.24 1.13
CA THR A 27 12.40 -22.73 0.63
C THR A 27 12.33 -22.15 -0.78
N ASP A 28 11.14 -22.04 -1.34
CA ASP A 28 10.90 -21.54 -2.68
C ASP A 28 10.50 -20.05 -2.71
N GLN A 29 10.24 -19.54 -3.91
CA GLN A 29 9.79 -18.18 -4.16
C GLN A 29 8.40 -17.85 -3.58
N PHE A 30 7.63 -18.85 -3.14
CA PHE A 30 6.30 -18.66 -2.55
C PHE A 30 6.36 -18.64 -1.01
N GLY A 31 7.48 -19.10 -0.43
CA GLY A 31 7.78 -18.99 0.99
C GLY A 31 8.34 -17.62 1.41
N MET A 32 8.77 -17.51 2.67
CA MET A 32 9.35 -16.23 3.14
C MET A 32 10.69 -15.91 2.47
N ILE A 33 11.40 -16.90 1.90
CA ILE A 33 12.61 -16.62 1.13
C ILE A 33 12.27 -15.74 -0.08
N GLY A 34 11.21 -16.07 -0.81
CA GLY A 34 10.72 -15.26 -1.93
C GLY A 34 10.34 -13.84 -1.50
N TYR A 35 9.69 -13.69 -0.34
CA TYR A 35 9.38 -12.37 0.19
C TYR A 35 10.64 -11.58 0.57
N LEU A 36 11.60 -12.20 1.25
CA LEU A 36 12.83 -11.54 1.71
C LEU A 36 13.77 -11.20 0.55
N SER A 37 13.79 -12.03 -0.50
CA SER A 37 14.53 -11.74 -1.73
C SER A 37 13.89 -10.58 -2.50
N ALA A 38 12.56 -10.54 -2.61
CA ALA A 38 11.85 -9.39 -3.17
C ALA A 38 12.09 -8.11 -2.36
N TYR A 39 12.11 -8.21 -1.02
CA TYR A 39 12.38 -7.08 -0.12
C TYR A 39 13.79 -6.50 -0.30
N ARG A 40 14.78 -7.37 -0.53
CA ARG A 40 16.13 -6.93 -0.93
C ARG A 40 16.14 -6.30 -2.32
N GLY A 41 15.46 -6.93 -3.28
CA GLY A 41 15.35 -6.42 -4.67
C GLY A 41 14.72 -5.04 -4.76
N MET A 42 13.76 -4.75 -3.88
CA MET A 42 13.14 -3.43 -3.75
C MET A 42 14.14 -2.30 -3.43
N GLN A 43 15.25 -2.59 -2.77
CA GLN A 43 16.29 -1.59 -2.50
C GLN A 43 17.04 -1.17 -3.78
N LEU A 44 16.99 -2.01 -4.82
CA LEU A 44 17.60 -1.78 -6.12
C LEU A 44 16.59 -1.24 -7.14
N ASP A 45 15.33 -1.67 -7.05
CA ASP A 45 14.25 -1.26 -7.95
C ASP A 45 13.01 -0.76 -7.17
N SER A 46 12.73 0.54 -7.33
CA SER A 46 11.57 1.18 -6.73
C SER A 46 10.24 0.65 -7.24
N ALA A 47 10.17 0.06 -8.45
CA ALA A 47 8.92 -0.50 -8.97
C ALA A 47 8.46 -1.74 -8.19
N LEU A 48 9.41 -2.51 -7.65
CA LEU A 48 9.12 -3.65 -6.78
C LEU A 48 8.58 -3.19 -5.42
N SER A 49 8.86 -1.94 -5.00
CA SER A 49 8.39 -1.42 -3.72
C SER A 49 6.88 -1.29 -3.63
N THR A 50 6.28 -0.75 -4.69
CA THR A 50 4.83 -0.60 -4.81
C THR A 50 4.12 -1.95 -4.78
N VAL A 51 4.68 -2.98 -5.40
CA VAL A 51 4.06 -4.32 -5.43
C VAL A 51 4.24 -5.06 -4.10
N LEU A 52 5.39 -4.93 -3.45
CA LEU A 52 5.73 -5.70 -2.26
C LEU A 52 5.17 -5.10 -0.97
N ILE A 53 5.34 -3.78 -0.79
CA ILE A 53 4.96 -3.06 0.44
C ILE A 53 3.72 -2.19 0.21
N GLY A 54 3.50 -1.75 -1.02
CA GLY A 54 2.48 -0.77 -1.33
C GLY A 54 2.97 0.66 -1.16
N GLU A 55 2.15 1.59 -1.64
CA GLU A 55 2.37 3.02 -1.49
C GLU A 55 1.54 3.59 -0.34
N ASN A 56 1.97 4.73 0.20
CA ASN A 56 1.19 5.42 1.22
C ASN A 56 -0.16 5.89 0.60
N PRO A 57 -1.30 5.35 1.06
CA PRO A 57 -2.60 5.67 0.48
C PRO A 57 -3.03 7.13 0.70
N LEU A 58 -2.38 7.88 1.59
CA LEU A 58 -2.65 9.30 1.78
C LEU A 58 -1.95 10.18 0.73
N GLU A 59 -0.89 9.67 0.09
CA GLU A 59 -0.08 10.41 -0.89
C GLU A 59 -0.61 10.28 -2.32
N ILE A 60 -1.53 9.34 -2.57
CA ILE A 60 -2.12 9.10 -3.90
C ILE A 60 -3.10 10.20 -4.35
N GLY A 61 -3.32 11.26 -3.56
CA GLY A 61 -4.12 12.42 -3.95
C GLY A 61 -5.64 12.19 -4.01
N LEU A 62 -6.12 11.00 -3.65
CA LEU A 62 -7.56 10.65 -3.64
C LEU A 62 -8.33 11.19 -2.43
N GLY A 63 -7.64 11.80 -1.46
CA GLY A 63 -8.28 12.33 -0.26
C GLY A 63 -8.93 11.22 0.59
N MET A 64 -8.23 10.12 0.84
CA MET A 64 -8.75 9.00 1.66
C MET A 64 -9.05 9.41 3.11
N ASN A 65 -8.40 10.47 3.60
CA ASN A 65 -8.71 11.10 4.89
C ASN A 65 -9.74 12.24 4.79
N SER A 66 -10.30 12.52 3.60
CA SER A 66 -11.23 13.64 3.41
C SER A 66 -12.48 13.43 4.25
N LYS A 67 -12.79 14.41 5.09
CA LYS A 67 -14.09 14.55 5.76
C LYS A 67 -15.08 15.24 4.82
N LEU A 68 -15.13 14.83 3.55
CA LEU A 68 -16.12 15.37 2.63
C LEU A 68 -17.47 14.78 3.05
N GLU A 69 -18.12 15.47 3.97
CA GLU A 69 -19.46 15.15 4.46
C GLU A 69 -20.46 15.60 3.40
N VAL A 70 -20.87 14.67 2.53
CA VAL A 70 -22.05 14.90 1.69
C VAL A 70 -23.27 14.71 2.60
N PRO A 71 -24.21 15.69 2.67
CA PRO A 71 -25.44 15.52 3.42
C PRO A 71 -26.25 14.37 2.83
N ASP A 72 -26.26 13.23 3.50
CA ASP A 72 -27.18 12.14 3.20
C ASP A 72 -28.50 12.41 3.95
N PRO A 73 -29.68 12.34 3.31
CA PRO A 73 -30.96 12.37 4.02
C PRO A 73 -31.10 11.28 5.10
N SER A 74 -30.23 10.26 5.12
CA SER A 74 -30.13 9.24 6.18
C SER A 74 -29.24 9.63 7.37
N GLY A 75 -28.57 10.79 7.35
CA GLY A 75 -27.71 11.27 8.45
C GLY A 75 -26.30 10.65 8.51
N HIS A 76 -25.96 9.73 7.59
CA HIS A 76 -24.63 9.15 7.48
C HIS A 76 -23.87 9.80 6.31
N GLY A 77 -22.96 10.74 6.61
CA GLY A 77 -22.15 11.40 5.58
C GLY A 77 -21.37 10.39 4.72
N ARG A 78 -21.75 10.24 3.46
CA ARG A 78 -21.01 9.40 2.49
C ARG A 78 -19.88 10.20 1.89
N ARG A 79 -18.68 9.62 1.86
CA ARG A 79 -17.50 10.21 1.22
C ARG A 79 -17.53 9.92 -0.28
N GLU A 80 -18.15 10.81 -1.05
CA GLU A 80 -18.30 10.62 -2.50
C GLU A 80 -17.12 11.22 -3.27
N ILE A 81 -15.93 10.61 -3.12
CA ILE A 81 -14.70 11.02 -3.83
C ILE A 81 -14.85 11.02 -5.37
N HIS A 82 -15.81 10.26 -5.90
CA HIS A 82 -16.09 10.17 -7.32
C HIS A 82 -16.67 11.46 -7.91
N GLN A 83 -17.35 12.29 -7.11
CA GLN A 83 -17.98 13.53 -7.59
C GLN A 83 -16.94 14.59 -8.00
N ASN A 84 -15.82 14.65 -7.28
CA ASN A 84 -14.72 15.57 -7.56
C ASN A 84 -13.48 14.83 -8.07
N TYR A 85 -13.64 13.65 -8.67
CA TYR A 85 -12.50 12.88 -9.15
C TYR A 85 -11.83 13.59 -10.35
N GLY A 86 -10.57 14.00 -10.18
CA GLY A 86 -9.81 14.74 -11.19
C GLY A 86 -9.23 13.88 -12.32
N GLY A 87 -9.32 12.55 -12.19
CA GLY A 87 -8.70 11.59 -13.10
C GLY A 87 -7.48 10.88 -12.49
N PRO A 88 -7.00 9.81 -13.11
CA PRO A 88 -6.03 8.89 -12.51
C PRO A 88 -4.62 9.47 -12.33
N TRP A 89 -4.30 10.57 -13.01
CA TRP A 89 -3.02 11.28 -12.85
C TRP A 89 -3.17 12.65 -12.16
N ALA A 90 -4.38 12.98 -11.70
CA ALA A 90 -4.64 14.26 -11.07
C ALA A 90 -4.15 14.25 -9.61
N LYS A 91 -3.30 15.22 -9.27
CA LYS A 91 -2.76 15.39 -7.91
C LYS A 91 -3.78 15.97 -6.92
N ARG A 92 -4.91 16.48 -7.43
CA ARG A 92 -5.96 17.12 -6.64
C ARG A 92 -7.33 16.78 -7.22
N PRO A 93 -8.39 16.76 -6.40
CA PRO A 93 -9.76 16.68 -6.88
C PRO A 93 -10.09 17.82 -7.87
N ASN A 94 -11.07 17.57 -8.74
CA ASN A 94 -11.65 18.61 -9.59
C ASN A 94 -12.28 19.72 -8.73
N HIS A 95 -12.17 20.96 -9.22
CA HIS A 95 -12.75 22.14 -8.60
C HIS A 95 -14.00 22.58 -9.37
N ALA A 96 -14.87 23.37 -8.72
CA ALA A 96 -16.11 23.87 -9.32
C ALA A 96 -15.98 24.48 -10.74
N PRO A 97 -14.90 25.21 -11.09
CA PRO A 97 -14.73 25.72 -12.46
C PRO A 97 -14.52 24.65 -13.53
N HIS A 98 -14.18 23.41 -13.14
CA HIS A 98 -13.92 22.29 -14.05
C HIS A 98 -15.15 21.37 -14.22
N ILE A 99 -16.27 21.70 -13.56
CA ILE A 99 -17.49 20.88 -13.57
C ILE A 99 -18.57 21.62 -14.35
N GLU A 100 -19.07 21.00 -15.41
CA GLU A 100 -20.21 21.54 -16.16
C GLU A 100 -21.50 21.32 -15.37
N VAL A 101 -22.19 22.41 -15.02
CA VAL A 101 -23.48 22.35 -14.33
C VAL A 101 -24.55 22.99 -15.20
N LYS A 102 -25.65 22.25 -15.40
CA LYS A 102 -26.83 22.79 -16.07
C LYS A 102 -27.53 23.79 -15.15
N VAL A 103 -27.34 25.07 -15.41
CA VAL A 103 -28.08 26.14 -14.74
C VAL A 103 -29.48 26.21 -15.36
N ARG A 104 -30.53 26.07 -14.54
CA ARG A 104 -31.89 26.43 -14.95
C ARG A 104 -32.07 27.92 -14.69
N ILE A 105 -32.39 28.65 -15.76
CA ILE A 105 -32.81 30.05 -15.73
C ILE A 105 -34.34 30.06 -15.75
#